data_AF-A0AAW9HRR4-F1
#
_entry.id   AF-A0AAW9HRR4-F1
#
_cell.length_a   1.000
_cell.length_b   1.000
_cell.length_c   1.000
_cell.angle_alpha   90.00
_cell.angle_beta   90.00
_cell.angle_gamma   90.00
#
_symmetry.space_group_name_H-M   'P 1'
#
loop_
_entity.id
_entity.type
_entity.pdbx_description
1 polymer ?
#
loop_
_entity_poly.entity_id
_entity_poly.type
_entity_poly.pdbx_seq_one_letter_code
_entity_poly.pdbx_strand_id
1 'polypeptide(L)'
;MINNNTKEVILNGESYDLSFNFGVMKNICKETGLAMPVIIDAIQKLDAEVMYFVLLEGIRFNNPDFKEEILKGIGLTEMFTAFGTVAEILVDSMPKADNSTESKKTTPKKK
;
A
#
# COMPACT_ATOMS: atom_id res chain seq x y z
N MET A 1 11.77 -13.77 -0.57
CA MET A 1 11.86 -12.63 0.37
C MET A 1 10.64 -11.76 0.10
N ILE A 2 9.75 -11.62 1.08
CA ILE A 2 8.72 -10.57 1.02
C ILE A 2 9.49 -9.30 1.36
N ASN A 3 9.67 -8.40 0.39
CA ASN A 3 10.21 -7.08 0.68
C ASN A 3 9.23 -6.41 1.64
N ASN A 4 9.63 -6.20 2.89
CA ASN A 4 8.91 -5.30 3.77
C ASN A 4 9.27 -3.89 3.32
N ASN A 5 8.59 -3.38 2.30
CA ASN A 5 8.68 -1.98 1.90
C ASN A 5 7.96 -1.16 2.97
N THR A 6 8.73 -0.74 3.97
CA THR A 6 8.30 0.17 5.02
C THR A 6 8.81 1.57 4.68
N LYS A 7 7.95 2.58 4.81
CA LYS A 7 8.36 3.99 4.78
C LYS A 7 7.84 4.71 6.01
N GLU A 8 8.51 5.79 6.37
CA GLU A 8 8.09 6.66 7.44
C GLU A 8 6.96 7.60 6.97
N VAL A 9 5.95 7.79 7.81
CA VAL A 9 4.93 8.83 7.65
C VAL A 9 4.85 9.66 8.93
N ILE A 10 4.72 10.98 8.78
CA ILE A 10 4.58 11.91 9.90
C ILE A 10 3.10 12.27 10.03
N LEU A 11 2.52 12.01 11.21
CA LEU A 11 1.12 12.30 11.54
C LEU A 11 1.03 13.02 12.88
N ASN A 12 0.46 14.21 12.91
CA ASN A 12 0.39 15.11 14.07
C ASN A 12 1.77 15.37 14.72
N GLY A 13 2.83 15.39 13.91
CA GLY A 13 4.22 15.59 14.37
C GLY A 13 4.92 14.34 14.93
N GLU A 14 4.24 13.20 14.98
CA GLU A 14 4.81 11.92 15.38
C GLU A 14 5.15 11.06 14.15
N SER A 15 6.22 10.27 14.24
CA SER A 15 6.68 9.38 13.16
C SER A 15 6.12 7.97 13.32
N TYR A 16 5.65 7.40 12.21
CA TYR A 16 5.11 6.04 12.14
C TYR A 16 5.66 5.27 10.95
N ASP A 17 5.95 3.98 11.18
CA ASP A 17 6.33 3.03 10.14
C ASP A 17 5.08 2.53 9.40
N LEU A 18 4.97 2.92 8.13
CA LEU A 18 3.92 2.49 7.21
C LEU A 18 4.43 1.33 6.35
N SER A 19 3.76 0.18 6.43
CA SER A 19 4.01 -0.95 5.53
C SER A 19 2.85 -1.22 4.60
N PHE A 20 3.15 -1.76 3.42
CA PHE A 20 2.14 -2.30 2.51
C PHE A 20 2.48 -3.73 2.12
N ASN A 21 1.68 -4.68 2.56
CA ASN A 21 1.85 -6.10 2.28
C ASN A 21 0.50 -6.83 2.23
N PHE A 22 0.52 -8.13 1.95
CA PHE A 22 -0.69 -8.93 1.86
C PHE A 22 -1.50 -8.98 3.17
N GLY A 23 -0.85 -8.91 4.33
CA GLY A 23 -1.50 -8.84 5.63
C GLY A 23 -2.32 -7.55 5.78
N VAL A 24 -1.72 -6.41 5.43
CA VAL A 24 -2.40 -5.11 5.38
C VAL A 24 -3.62 -5.17 4.46
N MET A 25 -3.45 -5.66 3.23
CA MET A 25 -4.53 -5.80 2.26
C MET A 25 -5.66 -6.70 2.76
N LYS A 26 -5.33 -7.79 3.45
CA LYS A 26 -6.32 -8.69 4.05
C LYS A 26 -7.12 -8.01 5.15
N ASN A 27 -6.49 -7.15 5.96
CA ASN A 27 -7.20 -6.40 6.99
C ASN A 27 -8.13 -5.35 6.37
N ILE A 28 -7.66 -4.61 5.35
CA ILE A 28 -8.51 -3.64 4.63
C ILE A 28 -9.76 -4.32 4.06
N CYS A 29 -9.64 -5.51 3.46
CA CYS A 29 -10.79 -6.26 2.97
C CYS A 29 -11.79 -6.62 4.09
N LYS A 30 -11.32 -6.87 5.32
CA LYS A 30 -12.19 -7.16 6.47
C LYS A 30 -12.91 -5.91 6.96
N GLU A 31 -12.20 -4.80 7.09
CA GLU A 31 -12.75 -3.52 7.59
C GLU A 31 -13.79 -2.94 6.62
N THR A 32 -13.50 -2.99 5.32
CA THR A 32 -14.37 -2.42 4.28
C THR A 32 -15.45 -3.39 3.79
N GLY A 33 -15.28 -4.70 4.02
CA GLY A 33 -16.11 -5.74 3.42
C GLY A 33 -15.93 -5.90 1.90
N LEU A 34 -14.99 -5.18 1.29
CA LEU A 34 -14.74 -5.22 -0.15
C LEU A 34 -13.82 -6.38 -0.54
N ALA A 35 -14.01 -6.87 -1.76
CA ALA A 35 -13.14 -7.89 -2.33
C ALA A 35 -11.78 -7.31 -2.72
N MET A 36 -10.72 -8.13 -2.60
CA MET A 36 -9.33 -7.75 -2.92
C MET A 36 -9.17 -7.03 -4.28
N PRO A 37 -9.78 -7.47 -5.40
CA PRO A 37 -9.65 -6.77 -6.68
C PRO A 37 -10.23 -5.34 -6.65
N VAL A 38 -11.29 -5.12 -5.88
CA VAL A 38 -11.92 -3.80 -5.71
C VAL A 38 -11.01 -2.88 -4.92
N ILE A 39 -10.40 -3.39 -3.84
CA ILE A 39 -9.40 -2.64 -3.07
C ILE A 39 -8.20 -2.25 -3.95
N ILE A 40 -7.69 -3.15 -4.78
CA ILE A 40 -6.57 -2.84 -5.68
C ILE A 40 -6.94 -1.73 -6.67
N ASP A 41 -8.11 -1.82 -7.31
CA ASP A 41 -8.59 -0.80 -8.24
C ASP A 41 -8.81 0.56 -7.55
N ALA A 42 -9.37 0.56 -6.34
CA ALA A 42 -9.56 1.76 -5.54
C ALA A 42 -8.23 2.42 -5.14
N ILE A 43 -7.24 1.62 -4.72
CA ILE A 43 -5.87 2.09 -4.43
C ILE A 43 -5.24 2.74 -5.68
N GLN A 44 -5.38 2.10 -6.85
CA GLN A 44 -4.86 2.65 -8.11
C GLN A 44 -5.50 3.99 -8.50
N LYS A 45 -6.74 4.22 -8.07
CA LYS A 45 -7.48 5.47 -8.27
C LYS A 45 -7.27 6.49 -7.15
N LEU A 46 -6.44 6.17 -6.15
CA LEU A 46 -6.25 6.97 -4.94
C LEU A 46 -7.58 7.30 -4.25
N ASP A 47 -8.50 6.33 -4.22
CA ASP A 47 -9.77 6.46 -3.53
C ASP A 47 -9.55 6.81 -2.05
N ALA A 48 -10.10 7.93 -1.59
CA ALA A 48 -9.76 8.49 -0.28
C ALA A 48 -10.16 7.57 0.88
N GLU A 49 -11.27 6.85 0.78
CA GLU A 49 -11.73 5.94 1.83
C GLU A 49 -10.81 4.72 1.90
N VAL A 50 -10.46 4.12 0.76
CA VAL A 50 -9.54 2.98 0.76
C VAL A 50 -8.13 3.41 1.17
N MET A 51 -7.65 4.58 0.74
CA MET A 51 -6.34 5.11 1.12
C MET A 51 -6.26 5.42 2.62
N TYR A 52 -7.37 5.84 3.23
CA TYR A 52 -7.49 5.97 4.69
C TYR A 52 -7.26 4.62 5.40
N PHE A 53 -7.90 3.55 4.93
CA PHE A 53 -7.68 2.22 5.50
C PHE A 53 -6.28 1.66 5.21
N VAL A 54 -5.66 2.04 4.09
CA VAL A 54 -4.24 1.70 3.82
C VAL A 54 -3.32 2.34 4.85
N LEU A 55 -3.53 3.60 5.20
CA LEU A 55 -2.76 4.25 6.28
C LEU A 55 -3.02 3.58 7.63
N LEU A 56 -4.28 3.36 7.97
CA LEU A 56 -4.67 2.79 9.26
C LEU A 56 -4.07 1.39 9.48
N GLU A 57 -4.32 0.48 8.55
CA GLU A 57 -3.88 -0.91 8.67
C GLU A 57 -2.39 -1.07 8.34
N GLY A 58 -1.84 -0.20 7.49
CA GLY A 58 -0.42 -0.18 7.16
C GLY A 58 0.45 0.25 8.34
N ILE A 59 -0.01 1.21 9.16
CA ILE A 59 0.66 1.60 10.41
C ILE A 59 0.42 0.55 11.49
N ARG A 60 -0.82 0.08 11.66
CA ARG A 60 -1.17 -0.95 12.66
C ARG A 60 -0.40 -2.25 12.48
N PHE A 61 0.02 -2.56 11.25
CA PHE A 61 0.88 -3.70 10.98
C PHE A 61 2.20 -3.66 11.77
N ASN A 62 2.79 -2.47 11.95
CA ASN A 62 4.04 -2.28 12.71
C ASN A 62 3.78 -1.74 14.12
N ASN A 63 2.66 -1.05 14.33
CA ASN A 63 2.29 -0.42 15.60
C ASN A 63 0.83 -0.77 15.96
N PRO A 64 0.57 -1.95 16.55
CA PRO A 64 -0.78 -2.45 16.81
C PRO A 64 -1.65 -1.55 17.71
N ASP A 65 -1.02 -0.72 18.54
CA ASP A 65 -1.71 0.22 19.44
C ASP A 65 -2.09 1.54 18.75
N PHE A 66 -1.79 1.68 17.45
CA PHE A 66 -2.12 2.88 16.68
C PHE A 66 -3.63 3.10 16.59
N LYS A 67 -4.03 4.31 16.98
CA LYS A 67 -5.42 4.72 17.16
C LYS A 67 -5.95 5.41 15.91
N GLU A 68 -7.14 5.00 15.48
CA GLU A 68 -7.83 5.56 14.32
C GLU A 68 -8.12 7.07 14.49
N GLU A 69 -8.33 7.51 15.73
CA GLU A 69 -8.55 8.91 16.10
C GLU A 69 -7.39 9.82 15.68
N ILE A 70 -6.16 9.29 15.59
CA ILE A 70 -5.00 10.04 15.12
C ILE A 70 -5.23 10.48 13.67
N LEU A 71 -5.71 9.57 12.80
CA LEU A 71 -6.03 9.87 11.40
C LEU A 71 -7.27 10.75 11.25
N LYS A 72 -8.22 10.72 12.20
CA LYS A 72 -9.37 11.64 12.19
C LYS A 72 -8.97 13.07 12.57
N GLY A 73 -7.85 13.22 13.28
CA GLY A 73 -7.34 14.52 13.74
C GLY A 73 -6.39 15.23 12.77
N ILE A 74 -5.86 14.55 11.75
CA ILE A 74 -4.89 15.17 10.83
C ILE A 74 -5.57 16.17 9.89
N GLY A 75 -4.81 17.19 9.49
CA GLY A 75 -5.25 18.14 8.48
C GLY A 75 -5.29 17.55 7.07
N LEU A 76 -6.07 18.15 6.18
CA LEU A 76 -6.21 17.69 4.79
C LEU A 76 -4.86 17.62 4.04
N THR A 77 -3.98 18.61 4.25
CA THR A 77 -2.64 18.63 3.64
C THR A 77 -1.77 17.47 4.12
N GLU A 78 -1.82 17.16 5.42
CA GLU A 78 -1.06 16.05 6.01
C GLU A 78 -1.59 14.70 5.51
N MET A 79 -2.91 14.55 5.40
CA MET A 79 -3.54 13.38 4.79
C MET A 79 -3.08 13.14 3.35
N PHE A 80 -3.03 14.19 2.51
CA PHE A 80 -2.55 14.06 1.13
C PHE A 80 -1.05 13.76 1.05
N THR A 81 -0.23 14.32 1.94
CA THR A 81 1.19 13.97 2.04
C THR A 81 1.35 12.48 2.38
N ALA A 82 0.58 11.98 3.34
CA ALA A 82 0.58 10.56 3.71
C ALA A 82 0.12 9.65 2.55
N PHE A 83 -0.87 10.07 1.76
CA PHE A 83 -1.26 9.36 0.53
C PHE A 83 -0.13 9.33 -0.51
N GLY A 84 0.68 10.39 -0.60
CA GLY A 84 1.91 10.41 -1.39
C GLY A 84 2.87 9.31 -0.97
N THR A 85 3.13 9.17 0.33
CA THR A 85 3.97 8.09 0.87
C THR A 85 3.42 6.70 0.55
N VAL A 86 2.11 6.50 0.66
CA VAL A 86 1.46 5.24 0.23
C VAL A 86 1.70 4.97 -1.25
N ALA A 87 1.53 5.97 -2.12
CA ALA A 87 1.76 5.84 -3.56
C ALA A 87 3.22 5.46 -3.87
N GLU A 88 4.19 6.03 -3.16
CA GLU A 88 5.59 5.64 -3.30
C GLU A 88 5.84 4.19 -2.89
N ILE A 89 5.29 3.75 -1.74
CA ILE A 89 5.41 2.35 -1.31
C ILE A 89 4.85 1.41 -2.38
N LEU A 90 3.71 1.77 -2.98
CA LEU A 90 3.08 0.97 -4.03
C LEU A 90 3.96 0.87 -5.27
N VAL A 91 4.52 1.99 -5.72
CA VAL A 91 5.44 2.03 -6.86
C VAL A 91 6.71 1.21 -6.58
N ASP A 92 7.26 1.31 -5.36
CA ASP A 92 8.44 0.56 -4.96
C ASP A 92 8.17 -0.94 -4.81
N SER A 93 6.91 -1.32 -4.53
CA SER A 93 6.48 -2.71 -4.33
C SER A 93 6.03 -3.39 -5.61
N MET A 94 5.65 -2.62 -6.63
CA MET A 94 5.27 -3.18 -7.93
C MET A 94 6.51 -3.77 -8.61
N PRO A 95 6.40 -4.97 -9.23
CA PRO A 95 7.43 -5.46 -10.12
C PRO A 95 7.69 -4.39 -11.16
N LYS A 96 8.91 -3.85 -11.21
CA LYS A 96 9.33 -2.99 -12.31
C LYS A 96 9.09 -3.80 -13.57
N ALA A 97 8.28 -3.28 -14.49
CA ALA A 97 8.09 -3.92 -15.77
C ALA A 97 9.47 -4.21 -16.34
N ASP A 98 9.79 -5.49 -16.43
CA ASP A 98 11.01 -5.94 -17.08
C ASP A 98 10.88 -5.45 -18.52
N ASN A 99 11.58 -4.38 -18.89
CA ASN A 99 11.72 -3.98 -20.30
C ASN A 99 12.53 -5.04 -21.10
N SER A 100 12.67 -6.25 -20.57
CA SER A 100 13.33 -7.41 -21.13
C SER A 100 12.32 -8.41 -21.72
N THR A 101 11.26 -7.91 -22.36
CA THR A 101 10.59 -8.63 -23.46
C THR A 101 11.19 -8.21 -24.81
N GLU A 102 12.52 -8.28 -24.94
CA GLU A 102 13.06 -8.80 -26.20
C GLU A 102 12.72 -10.29 -26.23
N SER A 103 11.87 -10.66 -27.19
CA SER A 103 11.40 -12.02 -27.45
C SER A 103 12.49 -13.09 -27.28
N LYS A 104 12.51 -13.81 -26.16
CA LYS A 104 13.09 -15.16 -26.13
C LYS A 104 12.13 -16.08 -26.88
N LYS A 105 12.29 -16.13 -28.21
CA LYS A 105 11.80 -17.21 -29.06
C LYS A 105 12.16 -18.54 -28.39
N THR A 106 11.16 -19.23 -27.87
CA THR A 106 11.28 -20.65 -27.52
C THR A 106 11.44 -21.42 -28.83
N THR A 107 12.68 -21.81 -29.16
CA THR A 107 12.94 -22.78 -30.22
C THR A 107 12.32 -24.12 -29.81
N PRO A 108 11.41 -24.71 -30.60
CA PRO A 108 10.88 -26.02 -30.26
C PRO A 108 11.98 -27.06 -30.44
N LYS A 109 12.26 -27.83 -29.38
CA LYS A 109 13.12 -29.01 -29.44
C LYS A 109 12.44 -30.04 -30.34
N LYS A 110 12.96 -30.25 -31.56
CA LYS A 110 12.59 -31.41 -32.39
C LYS A 110 13.05 -32.70 -31.70
N LYS A 111 12.12 -33.65 -31.55
CA LYS A 111 12.43 -35.08 -31.43
C LYS A 111 12.80 -35.63 -32.81
#